data_AF-A0AA51HF70-F1
#
_entry.id   AF-A0AA51HF70-F1
#
_cell.length_a   1.000
_cell.length_b   1.000
_cell.length_c   1.000
_cell.angle_alpha   90.00
_cell.angle_beta   90.00
_cell.angle_gamma   90.00
#
_symmetry.space_group_name_H-M   'P 1'
#
loop_
_entity.id
_entity.type
_entity.pdbx_description
1 polymer ?
#
loop_
_entity_poly.entity_id
_entity_poly.type
_entity_poly.pdbx_seq_one_letter_code
_entity_poly.pdbx_strand_id
1 'polypeptide(L)'
;MNLQDKKTQKTLIFVLVFILLGLVAFYGTYYFFTKKSLSTYEKNIHSEINTINSLNESTPKFIKGQTIDNEKILNELPSLISSLKTSEQKSKGFVVMDKYKSDHENLLKGLKDNISLYEQIYLVCKNPKSKTLKNNLNLINKFKDNCMNEYSLVSIKRLKIALPKECLDFINNTIFFIEKQIRQNTDNEIAHSQNKEFLNSLTTLVDNFNSINKNFSEEINKAQQDSSLYNELINKITTTKYSIDKIKSKASNITVPQDSIMLYNYFTKVLDDYSSYIEDLKYAVKTEMLTPLPEQKNKSLTNLYESSNNKFYIFTDDYAKFTKEYNNLKNKSLSQ
;
A
#
# COMPACT_ATOMS: atom_id res chain seq x y z
N MET A 1 66.19 64.94 44.81
CA MET A 1 65.74 64.13 43.66
C MET A 1 66.31 64.76 42.39
N ASN A 2 67.18 64.02 41.69
CA ASN A 2 68.03 64.55 40.62
C ASN A 2 67.19 64.91 39.38
N LEU A 3 67.63 65.87 38.56
CA LEU A 3 66.90 66.28 37.33
C LEU A 3 66.70 65.11 36.36
N GLN A 4 67.62 64.13 36.36
CA GLN A 4 67.49 62.87 35.64
C GLN A 4 66.34 62.02 36.18
N ASP A 5 66.22 61.78 37.49
CA ASP A 5 65.17 60.94 38.10
C ASP A 5 63.76 61.44 37.78
N LYS A 6 63.56 62.77 37.78
CA LYS A 6 62.28 63.39 37.40
C LYS A 6 61.94 63.18 35.92
N LYS A 7 62.95 63.14 35.04
CA LYS A 7 62.76 62.89 33.61
C LYS A 7 62.43 61.41 33.37
N THR A 8 63.12 60.50 34.04
CA THR A 8 62.85 59.05 33.98
C THR A 8 61.46 58.71 34.52
N GLN A 9 61.05 59.31 35.64
CA GLN A 9 59.72 59.12 36.21
C GLN A 9 58.60 59.64 35.28
N LYS A 10 58.79 60.81 34.65
CA LYS A 10 57.83 61.35 33.67
C LYS A 10 57.70 60.45 32.44
N THR A 11 58.81 59.92 31.92
CA THR A 11 58.80 58.96 30.81
C THR A 11 58.06 57.68 31.19
N LEU A 12 58.27 57.17 32.41
CA LEU A 12 57.63 55.93 32.90
C LEU A 12 56.11 56.10 33.07
N ILE A 13 55.67 57.24 33.60
CA ILE A 13 54.24 57.60 33.67
C ILE A 13 53.62 57.70 32.28
N PHE A 14 54.32 58.33 31.32
CA PHE A 14 53.84 58.47 29.95
C PHE A 14 53.64 57.10 29.26
N VAL A 15 54.58 56.18 29.44
CA VAL A 15 54.48 54.81 28.91
C VAL A 15 53.29 54.06 29.54
N LEU A 16 53.10 54.17 30.86
CA LEU A 16 51.96 53.54 31.54
C LEU A 16 50.61 54.07 31.06
N VAL A 17 50.50 55.39 30.84
CA VAL A 17 49.29 56.00 30.27
C VAL A 17 49.03 55.50 28.85
N PHE A 18 50.08 55.35 28.02
CA PHE A 18 49.94 54.81 26.66
C PHE A 18 49.48 53.34 26.66
N ILE A 19 50.02 52.51 27.56
CA ILE A 19 49.57 51.11 27.72
C ILE A 19 48.11 51.08 28.16
N LEU A 20 47.71 51.92 29.11
CA LEU A 20 46.33 51.99 29.60
C LEU A 20 45.36 52.43 28.49
N LEU A 21 45.72 53.43 27.69
CA LEU A 21 44.95 53.86 26.52
C LEU A 21 44.84 52.75 25.47
N GLY A 22 45.94 52.01 25.24
CA GLY A 22 45.95 50.84 24.35
C GLY A 22 45.00 49.74 24.83
N LEU A 23 45.00 49.44 26.14
CA LEU A 23 44.07 48.47 26.73
C LEU A 23 42.61 48.95 26.60
N VAL A 24 42.32 50.21 26.92
CA VAL A 24 40.96 50.77 26.77
C VAL A 24 40.49 50.71 25.32
N ALA A 25 41.35 51.05 24.36
CA ALA A 25 41.04 50.94 22.93
C ALA A 25 40.81 49.48 22.51
N PHE A 26 41.63 48.55 22.99
CA PHE A 26 41.49 47.12 22.70
C PHE A 26 40.19 46.54 23.28
N TYR A 27 39.90 46.77 24.56
CA TYR A 27 38.66 46.30 25.19
C TYR A 27 37.43 46.98 24.57
N GLY A 28 37.51 48.28 24.26
CA GLY A 28 36.43 49.02 23.61
C GLY A 28 36.11 48.50 22.21
N THR A 29 37.13 48.27 21.39
CA THR A 29 36.96 47.67 20.06
C THR A 29 36.47 46.23 20.15
N TYR A 30 37.07 45.39 21.01
CA TYR A 30 36.63 44.02 21.26
C TYR A 30 35.15 43.96 21.67
N TYR A 31 34.74 44.81 22.63
CA TYR A 31 33.35 44.89 23.08
C TYR A 31 32.41 45.35 21.96
N PHE A 32 32.81 46.38 21.19
CA PHE A 32 32.01 46.87 20.07
C PHE A 32 31.81 45.81 18.99
N PHE A 33 32.87 45.12 18.57
CA PHE A 33 32.79 44.05 17.58
C PHE A 33 31.99 42.85 18.09
N THR A 34 32.19 42.44 19.35
CA THR A 34 31.44 41.34 19.97
C THR A 34 29.95 41.66 20.07
N LYS A 35 29.60 42.88 20.52
CA LYS A 35 28.20 43.33 20.62
C LYS A 35 27.54 43.44 19.24
N LYS A 36 28.25 43.97 18.25
CA LYS A 36 27.77 44.07 16.86
C LYS A 36 27.55 42.69 16.25
N SER A 37 28.50 41.76 16.44
CA SER A 37 28.39 40.37 15.97
C SER A 37 27.18 39.68 16.60
N LEU A 38 27.05 39.75 17.93
CA LEU A 38 25.94 39.18 18.68
C LEU A 38 24.58 39.74 18.21
N SER A 39 24.48 41.07 18.07
CA SER A 39 23.26 41.71 17.58
C SER A 39 22.92 41.33 16.13
N THR A 40 23.93 41.10 15.29
CA THR A 40 23.73 40.70 13.89
C THR A 40 23.24 39.26 13.82
N TYR A 41 23.86 38.35 14.57
CA TYR A 41 23.41 36.98 14.72
C TYR A 41 21.96 36.92 15.19
N GLU A 42 21.64 37.62 16.29
CA GLU A 42 20.30 37.64 16.88
C GLU A 42 19.25 38.13 15.88
N LYS A 43 19.54 39.17 15.09
CA LYS A 43 18.63 39.67 14.07
C LYS A 43 18.40 38.65 12.95
N ASN A 44 19.47 38.05 12.45
CA ASN A 44 19.41 37.11 11.34
C ASN A 44 18.67 35.82 11.73
N ILE A 45 19.01 35.26 12.89
CA ILE A 45 18.38 34.03 13.38
C ILE A 45 16.91 34.24 13.75
N HIS A 46 16.55 35.43 14.26
CA HIS A 46 15.16 35.81 14.47
C HIS A 46 14.35 35.79 13.17
N SER A 47 14.91 36.35 12.09
CA SER A 47 14.27 36.34 10.77
C SER A 47 14.05 34.91 10.25
N GLU A 48 15.03 34.02 10.40
CA GLU A 48 14.91 32.64 9.96
C GLU A 48 13.92 31.83 10.81
N ILE A 49 13.93 31.98 12.13
CA ILE A 49 12.94 31.34 13.02
C ILE A 49 11.52 31.77 12.66
N ASN A 50 11.28 33.06 12.42
CA ASN A 50 9.95 33.55 12.00
C ASN A 50 9.54 32.96 10.64
N THR A 51 10.49 32.82 9.71
CA THR A 51 10.24 32.19 8.41
C THR A 51 9.83 30.72 8.58
N ILE A 52 10.56 29.96 9.41
CA ILE A 52 10.26 28.55 9.69
C ILE A 52 8.89 28.39 10.34
N ASN A 53 8.59 29.21 11.35
CA ASN A 53 7.28 29.19 12.01
C ASN A 53 6.15 29.50 11.02
N SER A 54 6.30 30.54 10.20
CA SER A 54 5.30 30.88 9.18
C SER A 54 5.07 29.75 8.16
N LEU A 55 6.13 29.04 7.75
CA LEU A 55 6.01 27.87 6.88
C LEU A 55 5.22 26.74 7.59
N ASN A 56 5.52 26.45 8.85
CA ASN A 56 4.78 25.44 9.63
C ASN A 56 3.32 25.85 9.86
N GLU A 57 3.05 27.13 10.12
CA GLU A 57 1.70 27.69 10.28
C GLU A 57 0.88 27.65 8.98
N SER A 58 1.54 27.54 7.81
CA SER A 58 0.85 27.43 6.52
C SER A 58 0.33 26.03 6.21
N THR A 59 0.77 25.01 6.93
CA THR A 59 0.40 23.60 6.70
C THR A 59 -1.10 23.25 6.81
N PRO A 60 -1.97 23.99 7.53
CA PRO A 60 -3.39 23.66 7.59
C PRO A 60 -4.10 23.70 6.24
N LYS A 61 -3.53 24.38 5.24
CA LYS A 61 -4.04 24.37 3.86
C LYS A 61 -4.04 22.97 3.21
N PHE A 62 -3.25 22.04 3.76
CA PHE A 62 -3.16 20.64 3.33
C PHE A 62 -4.18 19.72 4.01
N ILE A 63 -5.06 20.26 4.87
CA ILE A 63 -6.11 19.50 5.52
C ILE A 63 -7.40 19.58 4.69
N LYS A 64 -8.08 18.44 4.53
CA LYS A 64 -9.40 18.33 3.90
C LYS A 64 -10.34 17.57 4.84
N GLY A 65 -11.09 18.30 5.67
CA GLY A 65 -11.93 17.70 6.71
C GLY A 65 -11.10 16.96 7.75
N GLN A 66 -11.39 15.68 7.97
CA GLN A 66 -10.65 14.79 8.88
C GLN A 66 -9.50 14.04 8.20
N THR A 67 -9.09 14.47 7.00
CA THR A 67 -7.99 13.85 6.25
C THR A 67 -7.12 14.91 5.56
N ILE A 68 -6.28 14.50 4.62
CA ILE A 68 -5.36 15.35 3.88
C ILE A 68 -5.88 15.69 2.48
N ASP A 69 -5.49 16.86 1.99
CA ASP A 69 -5.65 17.28 0.61
C ASP A 69 -4.44 16.81 -0.22
N ASN A 70 -4.54 15.58 -0.73
CA ASN A 70 -3.43 14.95 -1.45
C ASN A 70 -2.98 15.75 -2.68
N GLU A 71 -3.91 16.40 -3.38
CA GLU A 71 -3.61 17.19 -4.57
C GLU A 71 -2.78 18.43 -4.20
N LYS A 72 -3.21 19.20 -3.19
CA LYS A 72 -2.44 20.35 -2.70
C LYS A 72 -1.08 19.95 -2.16
N ILE A 73 -0.98 18.82 -1.46
CA ILE A 73 0.30 18.32 -0.98
C ILE A 73 1.25 18.06 -2.14
N LEU A 74 0.80 17.37 -3.19
CA LEU A 74 1.64 17.06 -4.33
C LEU A 74 2.10 18.32 -5.09
N ASN A 75 1.27 19.35 -5.13
CA ASN A 75 1.54 20.59 -5.87
C ASN A 75 2.35 21.63 -5.07
N GLU A 76 2.10 21.76 -3.76
CA GLU A 76 2.62 22.90 -2.98
C GLU A 76 3.60 22.50 -1.86
N LEU A 77 3.54 21.28 -1.32
CA LEU A 77 4.47 20.83 -0.27
C LEU A 77 5.95 20.85 -0.73
N PRO A 78 6.30 20.51 -1.99
CA PRO A 78 7.67 20.63 -2.47
C PRO A 78 8.25 22.05 -2.35
N SER A 79 7.43 23.08 -2.57
CA SER A 79 7.85 24.48 -2.44
C SER A 79 8.11 24.87 -0.98
N LEU A 80 7.26 24.39 -0.06
CA LEU A 80 7.47 24.55 1.38
C LEU A 80 8.77 23.88 1.83
N ILE A 81 9.01 22.63 1.41
CA ILE A 81 10.26 21.89 1.67
C ILE A 81 11.47 22.67 1.15
N SER A 82 11.40 23.19 -0.08
CA SER A 82 12.47 24.00 -0.67
C SER A 82 12.75 25.26 0.16
N SER A 83 11.71 25.95 0.63
CA SER A 83 11.83 27.15 1.48
C SER A 83 12.50 26.83 2.83
N LEU A 84 12.15 25.71 3.45
CA LEU A 84 12.81 25.25 4.68
C LEU A 84 14.28 24.90 4.44
N LYS A 85 14.61 24.22 3.33
CA LYS A 85 16.00 23.96 2.94
C LYS A 85 16.78 25.26 2.73
N THR A 86 16.19 26.27 2.11
CA THR A 86 16.82 27.59 1.98
C THR A 86 17.10 28.22 3.35
N SER A 87 16.14 28.15 4.27
CA SER A 87 16.33 28.65 5.64
C SER A 87 17.43 27.88 6.39
N GLU A 88 17.53 26.57 6.18
CA GLU A 88 18.58 25.71 6.73
C GLU A 88 19.97 26.13 6.22
N GLN A 89 20.11 26.35 4.91
CA GLN A 89 21.37 26.77 4.31
C GLN A 89 21.80 28.17 4.78
N LYS A 90 20.87 29.12 4.87
CA LYS A 90 21.15 30.45 5.43
C LYS A 90 21.61 30.35 6.89
N SER A 91 20.89 29.58 7.70
CA SER A 91 21.20 29.40 9.13
C SER A 91 22.59 28.79 9.33
N LYS A 92 22.96 27.78 8.55
CA LYS A 92 24.32 27.19 8.56
C LYS A 92 25.44 28.19 8.25
N GLY A 93 25.14 29.24 7.49
CA GLY A 93 26.10 30.27 7.10
C GLY A 93 26.32 31.37 8.14
N PHE A 94 25.62 31.34 9.28
CA PHE A 94 25.75 32.38 10.30
C PHE A 94 27.01 32.23 11.14
N VAL A 95 27.64 33.36 11.48
CA VAL A 95 28.72 33.39 12.47
C VAL A 95 28.09 33.29 13.86
N VAL A 96 28.25 32.14 14.51
CA VAL A 96 27.62 31.83 15.79
C VAL A 96 28.56 32.20 16.94
N MET A 97 28.05 32.99 17.88
CA MET A 97 28.77 33.31 19.13
C MET A 97 28.64 32.17 20.12
N ASP A 98 29.66 31.91 20.95
CA ASP A 98 29.68 30.80 21.93
C ASP A 98 28.42 30.73 22.79
N LYS A 99 27.86 31.90 23.17
CA LYS A 99 26.62 32.02 23.93
C LYS A 99 25.44 31.23 23.34
N TYR A 100 25.32 31.16 22.00
CA TYR A 100 24.18 30.57 21.31
C TYR A 100 24.54 29.28 20.55
N LYS A 101 25.74 28.74 20.74
CA LYS A 101 26.23 27.60 19.96
C LYS A 101 25.31 26.38 20.09
N SER A 102 24.95 25.99 21.33
CA SER A 102 24.07 24.85 21.55
C SER A 102 22.65 25.09 21.02
N ASP A 103 22.08 26.28 21.23
CA ASP A 103 20.76 26.63 20.69
C ASP A 103 20.74 26.55 19.16
N HIS A 104 21.81 27.03 18.52
CA HIS A 104 21.96 27.01 17.07
C HIS A 104 22.06 25.57 16.53
N GLU A 105 22.84 24.72 17.20
CA GLU A 105 22.95 23.31 16.84
C GLU A 105 21.60 22.59 16.96
N ASN A 106 20.86 22.83 18.05
CA ASN A 106 19.53 22.25 18.25
C ASN A 106 18.54 22.77 17.19
N LEU A 107 18.57 24.06 16.86
CA LEU A 107 17.76 24.63 15.77
C LEU A 107 18.04 23.93 14.43
N LEU A 108 19.31 23.74 14.07
CA LEU A 108 19.68 23.08 12.81
C LEU A 108 19.23 21.62 12.77
N LYS A 109 19.35 20.88 13.89
CA LYS A 109 18.86 19.50 14.00
C LYS A 109 17.34 19.44 13.85
N GLY A 110 16.62 20.26 14.61
CA GLY A 110 15.16 20.31 14.53
C GLY A 110 14.67 20.71 13.14
N LEU A 111 15.33 21.65 12.47
CA LEU A 111 15.00 22.05 11.09
C LEU A 111 15.27 20.92 10.09
N LYS A 112 16.37 20.18 10.25
CA LYS A 112 16.66 19.00 9.42
C LYS A 112 15.59 17.92 9.58
N ASP A 113 15.15 17.66 10.81
CA ASP A 113 14.07 16.71 11.07
C ASP A 113 12.72 17.23 10.55
N ASN A 114 12.44 18.54 10.64
CA ASN A 114 11.25 19.16 10.05
C ASN A 114 11.20 18.99 8.51
N ILE A 115 12.33 19.23 7.84
CA ILE A 115 12.46 18.98 6.39
C ILE A 115 12.22 17.50 6.08
N SER A 116 12.86 16.61 6.83
CA SER A 116 12.76 15.15 6.63
C SER A 116 11.32 14.66 6.85
N LEU A 117 10.62 15.22 7.84
CA LEU A 117 9.21 14.96 8.11
C LEU A 117 8.35 15.28 6.88
N TYR A 118 8.43 16.50 6.34
CA TYR A 118 7.64 16.88 5.17
C TYR A 118 8.01 16.11 3.90
N GLU A 119 9.28 15.75 3.72
CA GLU A 119 9.72 14.88 2.63
C GLU A 119 9.08 13.49 2.71
N GLN A 120 9.01 12.90 3.90
CA GLN A 120 8.33 11.61 4.08
C GLN A 120 6.82 11.71 3.83
N ILE A 121 6.18 12.80 4.29
CA ILE A 121 4.76 13.05 4.00
C ILE A 121 4.52 13.13 2.49
N TYR A 122 5.34 13.89 1.77
CA TYR A 122 5.27 13.99 0.31
C TYR A 122 5.45 12.63 -0.38
N LEU A 123 6.45 11.85 0.03
CA LEU A 123 6.74 10.53 -0.54
C LEU A 123 5.56 9.56 -0.40
N VAL A 124 4.88 9.57 0.75
CA VAL A 124 3.72 8.72 0.98
C VAL A 124 2.52 9.18 0.17
N CYS A 125 2.28 10.49 0.10
CA CYS A 125 1.21 11.07 -0.73
C CYS A 125 1.40 10.76 -2.23
N LYS A 126 2.66 10.73 -2.69
CA LYS A 126 3.02 10.37 -4.06
C LYS A 126 2.85 8.88 -4.36
N ASN A 127 3.12 8.02 -3.37
CA ASN A 127 3.09 6.56 -3.53
C ASN A 127 2.24 5.87 -2.45
N PRO A 128 0.91 6.09 -2.42
CA PRO A 128 0.04 5.61 -1.35
C PRO A 128 -0.17 4.08 -1.34
N LYS A 129 0.31 3.37 -2.37
CA LYS A 129 0.29 1.91 -2.49
C LYS A 129 1.64 1.25 -2.23
N SER A 130 2.63 2.00 -1.75
CA SER A 130 3.98 1.45 -1.52
C SER A 130 3.97 0.37 -0.44
N LYS A 131 4.78 -0.68 -0.62
CA LYS A 131 5.03 -1.69 0.43
C LYS A 131 5.80 -1.13 1.64
N THR A 132 6.40 0.05 1.50
CA THR A 132 7.21 0.70 2.55
C THR A 132 6.43 1.66 3.45
N LEU A 133 5.10 1.76 3.30
CA LEU A 133 4.28 2.71 4.07
C LEU A 133 4.45 2.59 5.59
N LYS A 134 4.57 1.36 6.11
CA LYS A 134 4.80 1.13 7.54
C LYS A 134 6.15 1.73 8.01
N ASN A 135 7.19 1.61 7.19
CA ASN A 135 8.48 2.23 7.49
C ASN A 135 8.39 3.75 7.41
N ASN A 136 7.69 4.29 6.42
CA ASN A 136 7.48 5.74 6.28
C ASN A 136 6.70 6.32 7.46
N LEU A 137 5.69 5.60 7.97
CA LEU A 137 4.94 5.99 9.17
C LEU A 137 5.85 6.09 10.40
N ASN A 138 6.74 5.10 10.59
CA ASN A 138 7.71 5.14 11.69
C ASN A 138 8.68 6.31 11.55
N LEU A 139 9.14 6.61 10.33
CA LEU A 139 10.01 7.75 10.06
C LEU A 139 9.31 9.09 10.33
N ILE A 140 8.04 9.24 9.92
CA ILE A 140 7.23 10.43 10.21
C ILE A 140 7.14 10.68 11.72
N ASN A 141 6.81 9.65 12.52
CA ASN A 141 6.75 9.80 13.97
C ASN A 141 8.11 10.16 14.56
N LYS A 142 9.17 9.48 14.13
CA LYS A 142 10.55 9.77 14.58
C LYS A 142 10.95 11.22 14.28
N PHE A 143 10.74 11.68 13.05
CA PHE A 143 11.12 13.05 12.65
C PHE A 143 10.28 14.11 13.35
N LYS A 144 8.97 13.85 13.55
CA LYS A 144 8.10 14.72 14.35
C LYS A 144 8.62 14.87 15.78
N ASP A 145 8.86 13.75 16.46
CA ASP A 145 9.27 13.74 17.87
C ASP A 145 10.66 14.36 18.05
N ASN A 146 11.62 14.01 17.18
CA ASN A 146 12.94 14.63 17.20
C ASN A 146 12.89 16.14 16.95
N CYS A 147 12.13 16.58 15.94
CA CYS A 147 11.94 18.00 15.64
C CYS A 147 11.40 18.77 16.84
N MET A 148 10.34 18.26 17.47
CA MET A 148 9.76 18.88 18.66
C MET A 148 10.73 18.94 19.83
N ASN A 149 11.48 17.85 20.08
CA ASN A 149 12.47 17.79 21.14
C ASN A 149 13.58 18.83 20.92
N GLU A 150 14.18 18.87 19.73
CA GLU A 150 15.25 19.81 19.41
C GLU A 150 14.78 21.27 19.45
N TYR A 151 13.60 21.56 18.90
CA TYR A 151 12.98 22.89 18.97
C TYR A 151 12.69 23.35 20.40
N SER A 152 12.32 22.43 21.30
CA SER A 152 12.06 22.76 22.71
C SER A 152 13.31 23.23 23.47
N LEU A 153 14.51 22.86 22.98
CA LEU A 153 15.79 23.21 23.58
C LEU A 153 16.34 24.56 23.08
N VAL A 154 15.70 25.19 22.09
CA VAL A 154 16.15 26.47 21.52
C VAL A 154 15.69 27.63 22.40
N SER A 155 16.63 28.40 22.96
CA SER A 155 16.36 29.54 23.84
C SER A 155 17.12 30.81 23.43
N ILE A 156 16.95 31.25 22.18
CA ILE A 156 17.60 32.47 21.67
C ILE A 156 16.71 33.68 21.99
N LYS A 157 17.06 34.48 23.00
CA LYS A 157 16.38 35.76 23.32
C LYS A 157 14.85 35.67 23.46
N ARG A 158 14.35 34.56 24.03
CA ARG A 158 12.91 34.26 24.20
C ARG A 158 12.15 33.97 22.90
N LEU A 159 12.87 33.72 21.80
CA LEU A 159 12.26 33.20 20.59
C LEU A 159 11.79 31.77 20.81
N LYS A 160 10.60 31.48 20.32
CA LYS A 160 10.03 30.13 20.32
C LYS A 160 9.97 29.66 18.88
N ILE A 161 10.49 28.46 18.67
CA ILE A 161 10.30 27.70 17.45
C ILE A 161 9.50 26.45 17.82
N ALA A 162 8.49 26.12 17.03
CA ALA A 162 7.61 25.00 17.33
C ALA A 162 6.93 24.47 16.07
N LEU A 163 6.39 23.26 16.19
CA LEU A 163 5.28 22.82 15.35
C LEU A 163 4.00 23.31 16.02
N PRO A 164 3.27 24.30 15.44
CA PRO A 164 2.03 24.79 16.01
C PRO A 164 0.96 23.69 15.99
N LYS A 165 -0.10 23.87 16.78
CA LYS A 165 -1.16 22.85 16.93
C LYS A 165 -1.76 22.44 15.58
N GLU A 166 -2.01 23.40 14.71
CA GLU A 166 -2.61 23.19 13.41
C GLU A 166 -1.68 22.39 12.47
N CYS A 167 -0.36 22.54 12.65
CA CYS A 167 0.63 21.69 11.98
C CYS A 167 0.62 20.27 12.54
N LEU A 168 0.46 20.09 13.84
CA LEU A 168 0.31 18.77 14.45
C LEU A 168 -0.98 18.08 13.98
N ASP A 169 -2.06 18.82 13.82
CA ASP A 169 -3.33 18.31 13.26
C ASP A 169 -3.12 17.81 11.81
N PHE A 170 -2.37 18.55 10.99
CA PHE A 170 -1.98 18.09 9.65
C PHE A 170 -1.15 16.79 9.68
N ILE A 171 -0.16 16.71 10.56
CA ILE A 171 0.68 15.51 10.70
C ILE A 171 -0.16 14.31 11.17
N ASN A 172 -1.06 14.50 12.13
CA ASN A 172 -1.95 13.46 12.64
C ASN A 172 -2.94 12.98 11.56
N ASN A 173 -3.52 13.89 10.79
CA ASN A 173 -4.37 13.54 9.65
C ASN A 173 -3.60 12.76 8.58
N THR A 174 -2.32 13.10 8.38
CA THR A 174 -1.43 12.33 7.50
C THR A 174 -1.23 10.93 8.05
N ILE A 175 -0.87 10.77 9.33
CA ILE A 175 -0.72 9.45 9.98
C ILE A 175 -1.97 8.60 9.78
N PHE A 176 -3.16 9.15 10.06
CA PHE A 176 -4.44 8.45 9.85
C PHE A 176 -4.65 8.03 8.40
N PHE A 177 -4.32 8.90 7.44
CA PHE A 177 -4.35 8.57 6.01
C PHE A 177 -3.43 7.38 5.69
N ILE A 178 -2.20 7.38 6.20
CA ILE A 178 -1.22 6.30 5.97
C ILE A 178 -1.73 4.98 6.53
N GLU A 179 -2.22 4.96 7.77
CA GLU A 179 -2.76 3.76 8.40
C GLU A 179 -3.95 3.20 7.62
N LYS A 180 -4.82 4.06 7.09
CA LYS A 180 -5.91 3.66 6.21
C LYS A 180 -5.39 3.00 4.93
N GLN A 181 -4.37 3.58 4.29
CA GLN A 181 -3.76 3.00 3.09
C GLN A 181 -3.10 1.65 3.38
N ILE A 182 -2.41 1.50 4.52
CA ILE A 182 -1.82 0.22 4.93
C ILE A 182 -2.90 -0.86 5.04
N ARG A 183 -4.00 -0.58 5.75
CA ARG A 183 -5.13 -1.53 5.87
C ARG A 183 -5.69 -1.92 4.50
N GLN A 184 -5.97 -0.92 3.66
CA GLN A 184 -6.49 -1.17 2.31
C GLN A 184 -5.53 -2.02 1.46
N ASN A 185 -4.22 -1.78 1.54
CA ASN A 185 -3.25 -2.56 0.79
C ASN A 185 -3.18 -4.00 1.31
N THR A 186 -3.21 -4.21 2.63
CA THR A 186 -3.24 -5.55 3.22
C THR A 186 -4.51 -6.31 2.86
N ASP A 187 -5.68 -5.67 2.94
CA ASP A 187 -6.96 -6.29 2.56
C ASP A 187 -6.95 -6.70 1.07
N ASN A 188 -6.42 -5.84 0.20
CA ASN A 188 -6.27 -6.15 -1.23
C ASN A 188 -5.29 -7.30 -1.49
N GLU A 189 -4.17 -7.35 -0.78
CA GLU A 189 -3.19 -8.45 -0.90
C GLU A 189 -3.79 -9.78 -0.45
N ILE A 190 -4.55 -9.79 0.65
CA ILE A 190 -5.27 -10.98 1.14
C ILE A 190 -6.31 -11.43 0.10
N ALA A 191 -7.16 -10.51 -0.36
CA ALA A 191 -8.19 -10.81 -1.35
C ALA A 191 -7.58 -11.35 -2.66
N HIS A 192 -6.46 -10.77 -3.11
CA HIS A 192 -5.74 -11.25 -4.29
C HIS A 192 -5.18 -12.67 -4.08
N SER A 193 -4.57 -12.95 -2.92
CA SER A 193 -4.06 -14.28 -2.58
C SER A 193 -5.17 -15.32 -2.57
N GLN A 194 -6.30 -15.02 -1.91
CA GLN A 194 -7.46 -15.90 -1.85
C GLN A 194 -8.05 -16.18 -3.24
N ASN A 195 -8.16 -15.15 -4.08
CA ASN A 195 -8.62 -15.31 -5.47
C ASN A 195 -7.67 -16.18 -6.31
N LYS A 196 -6.35 -16.05 -6.12
CA LYS A 196 -5.36 -16.87 -6.81
C LYS A 196 -5.43 -18.34 -6.38
N GLU A 197 -5.54 -18.60 -5.08
CA GLU A 197 -5.70 -19.96 -4.54
C GLU A 197 -6.98 -20.61 -5.08
N PHE A 198 -8.10 -19.89 -5.01
CA PHE A 198 -9.37 -20.35 -5.56
C PHE A 198 -9.27 -20.67 -7.05
N LEU A 199 -8.68 -19.78 -7.86
CA LEU A 199 -8.56 -19.98 -9.31
C LEU A 199 -7.70 -21.20 -9.64
N ASN A 200 -6.62 -21.45 -8.90
CA ASN A 200 -5.78 -22.64 -9.08
C ASN A 200 -6.55 -23.93 -8.77
N SER A 201 -7.27 -23.96 -7.64
CA SER A 201 -8.11 -25.11 -7.28
C SER A 201 -9.21 -25.34 -8.31
N LEU A 202 -9.91 -24.28 -8.73
CA LEU A 202 -10.95 -24.35 -9.75
C LEU A 202 -10.40 -24.85 -11.08
N THR A 203 -9.24 -24.35 -11.52
CA THR A 203 -8.58 -24.79 -12.76
C THR A 203 -8.34 -26.31 -12.76
N THR A 204 -7.82 -26.84 -11.65
CA THR A 204 -7.61 -28.29 -11.52
C THR A 204 -8.93 -29.06 -11.58
N LEU A 205 -10.01 -28.54 -11.00
CA LEU A 205 -11.32 -29.19 -11.07
C LEU A 205 -11.90 -29.15 -12.49
N VAL A 206 -11.75 -28.03 -13.19
CA VAL A 206 -12.17 -27.85 -14.58
C VAL A 206 -11.42 -28.80 -15.50
N ASP A 207 -10.10 -28.91 -15.37
CA ASP A 207 -9.30 -29.81 -16.21
C ASP A 207 -9.71 -31.28 -16.00
N ASN A 208 -9.95 -31.69 -14.74
CA ASN A 208 -10.47 -33.01 -14.43
C ASN A 208 -11.86 -33.23 -15.04
N PHE A 209 -12.73 -32.22 -14.99
CA PHE A 209 -14.07 -32.30 -15.57
C PHE A 209 -14.02 -32.40 -17.11
N ASN A 210 -13.19 -31.59 -17.75
CA ASN A 210 -13.00 -31.59 -19.21
C ASN A 210 -12.46 -32.92 -19.74
N SER A 211 -11.76 -33.69 -18.90
CA SER A 211 -11.29 -35.03 -19.27
C SER A 211 -12.42 -36.09 -19.30
N ILE A 212 -13.58 -35.80 -18.71
CA ILE A 212 -14.70 -36.75 -18.56
C ILE A 212 -16.03 -36.28 -19.15
N ASN A 213 -16.15 -35.03 -19.60
CA ASN A 213 -17.40 -34.39 -20.04
C ASN A 213 -17.80 -34.76 -21.48
N LYS A 214 -17.93 -36.06 -21.75
CA LYS A 214 -18.19 -36.63 -23.06
C LYS A 214 -19.68 -36.89 -23.35
N ASN A 215 -20.09 -36.69 -24.61
CA ASN A 215 -21.34 -37.24 -25.15
C ASN A 215 -21.15 -38.72 -25.55
N PHE A 216 -22.00 -39.61 -25.05
CA PHE A 216 -21.92 -41.07 -25.28
C PHE A 216 -22.72 -41.56 -26.50
N SER A 217 -23.27 -40.67 -27.32
CA SER A 217 -24.11 -41.02 -28.47
C SER A 217 -23.46 -42.04 -29.42
N GLU A 218 -22.16 -41.91 -29.67
CA GLU A 218 -21.43 -42.85 -30.53
C GLU A 218 -21.34 -44.25 -29.91
N GLU A 219 -21.04 -44.35 -28.61
CA GLU A 219 -21.00 -45.63 -27.92
C GLU A 219 -22.37 -46.28 -27.77
N ILE A 220 -23.44 -45.50 -27.61
CA ILE A 220 -24.81 -46.00 -27.62
C ILE A 220 -25.12 -46.63 -28.98
N ASN A 221 -24.84 -45.94 -30.08
CA ASN A 221 -25.07 -46.46 -31.43
C ASN A 221 -24.32 -47.77 -31.68
N LYS A 222 -23.07 -47.88 -31.19
CA LYS A 222 -22.29 -49.12 -31.28
C LYS A 222 -22.92 -50.26 -30.47
N ALA A 223 -23.36 -49.99 -29.24
CA ALA A 223 -24.02 -51.00 -28.40
C ALA A 223 -25.39 -51.45 -28.96
N GLN A 224 -26.09 -50.58 -29.67
CA GLN A 224 -27.32 -50.92 -30.39
C GLN A 224 -27.09 -51.84 -31.59
N GLN A 225 -25.90 -51.75 -32.22
CA GLN A 225 -25.51 -52.62 -33.34
C GLN A 225 -24.89 -53.94 -32.86
N ASP A 226 -24.20 -53.92 -31.72
CA ASP A 226 -23.59 -55.09 -31.08
C ASP A 226 -23.90 -55.09 -29.58
N SER A 227 -24.87 -55.92 -29.20
CA SER A 227 -25.36 -56.00 -27.82
C SER A 227 -24.29 -56.47 -26.82
N SER A 228 -23.18 -57.07 -27.27
CA SER A 228 -22.09 -57.46 -26.37
C SER A 228 -21.38 -56.25 -25.73
N LEU A 229 -21.49 -55.07 -26.36
CA LEU A 229 -20.85 -53.83 -25.92
C LEU A 229 -21.60 -53.08 -24.81
N TYR A 230 -22.84 -53.47 -24.47
CA TYR A 230 -23.62 -52.80 -23.42
C TYR A 230 -22.93 -52.79 -22.06
N ASN A 231 -22.29 -53.91 -21.67
CA ASN A 231 -21.56 -54.00 -20.41
C ASN A 231 -20.38 -53.02 -20.35
N GLU A 232 -19.64 -52.87 -21.46
CA GLU A 232 -18.53 -51.91 -21.55
C GLU A 232 -19.04 -50.47 -21.43
N LEU A 233 -20.13 -50.13 -22.13
CA LEU A 233 -20.76 -48.82 -22.06
C LEU A 233 -21.24 -48.49 -20.63
N ILE A 234 -21.93 -49.41 -19.97
CA ILE A 234 -22.39 -49.23 -18.58
C ILE A 234 -21.21 -49.01 -17.63
N ASN A 235 -20.10 -49.72 -17.83
CA ASN A 235 -18.87 -49.53 -17.05
C ASN A 235 -18.25 -48.14 -17.27
N LYS A 236 -18.19 -47.66 -18.52
CA LYS A 236 -17.73 -46.30 -18.85
C LYS A 236 -18.61 -45.25 -18.18
N ILE A 237 -19.93 -45.33 -18.34
CA ILE A 237 -20.89 -44.40 -17.72
C ILE A 237 -20.76 -44.41 -16.19
N THR A 238 -20.59 -45.60 -15.59
CA THR A 238 -20.43 -45.74 -14.13
C THR A 238 -19.12 -45.11 -13.64
N THR A 239 -18.03 -45.28 -14.39
CA THR A 239 -16.74 -44.66 -14.08
C THR A 239 -16.80 -43.15 -14.21
N THR A 240 -17.47 -42.64 -15.24
CA THR A 240 -17.73 -41.20 -15.41
C THR A 240 -18.56 -40.66 -14.25
N LYS A 241 -19.63 -41.33 -13.83
CA LYS A 241 -20.43 -40.93 -12.66
C LYS A 241 -19.58 -40.81 -11.40
N TYR A 242 -18.80 -41.85 -11.08
CA TYR A 242 -17.90 -41.84 -9.92
C TYR A 242 -16.90 -40.68 -9.98
N SER A 243 -16.40 -40.37 -11.19
CA SER A 243 -15.46 -39.28 -11.40
C SER A 243 -16.11 -37.90 -11.18
N ILE A 244 -17.35 -37.70 -11.64
CA ILE A 244 -18.14 -36.48 -11.37
C ILE A 244 -18.39 -36.32 -9.88
N ASP A 245 -18.82 -37.38 -9.19
CA ASP A 245 -19.12 -37.34 -7.75
C ASP A 245 -17.85 -36.98 -6.94
N LYS A 246 -16.68 -37.49 -7.36
CA LYS A 246 -15.38 -37.11 -6.80
C LYS A 246 -15.03 -35.64 -7.06
N ILE A 247 -15.33 -35.10 -8.25
CA ILE A 247 -15.11 -33.68 -8.56
C ILE A 247 -16.04 -32.81 -7.71
N LYS A 248 -17.33 -33.16 -7.59
CA LYS A 248 -18.29 -32.45 -6.71
C LYS A 248 -17.83 -32.42 -5.26
N SER A 249 -17.39 -33.56 -4.72
CA SER A 249 -16.85 -33.65 -3.37
C SER A 249 -15.59 -32.80 -3.18
N LYS A 250 -14.71 -32.72 -4.18
CA LYS A 250 -13.56 -31.80 -4.11
C LYS A 250 -13.99 -30.34 -4.21
N ALA A 251 -14.94 -30.02 -5.09
CA ALA A 251 -15.46 -28.67 -5.27
C ALA A 251 -16.10 -28.14 -3.98
N SER A 252 -16.84 -28.96 -3.23
CA SER A 252 -17.44 -28.54 -1.95
C SER A 252 -16.44 -28.21 -0.85
N ASN A 253 -15.17 -28.56 -1.02
CA ASN A 253 -14.09 -28.32 -0.06
C ASN A 253 -13.19 -27.14 -0.42
N ILE A 254 -13.43 -26.45 -1.53
CA ILE A 254 -12.62 -25.29 -1.89
C ILE A 254 -13.12 -24.04 -1.17
N THR A 255 -12.18 -23.21 -0.70
CA THR A 255 -12.52 -21.88 -0.16
C THR A 255 -12.90 -20.96 -1.31
N VAL A 256 -14.10 -20.36 -1.24
CA VAL A 256 -14.64 -19.48 -2.28
C VAL A 256 -14.58 -18.02 -1.82
N PRO A 257 -13.76 -17.16 -2.45
CA PRO A 257 -13.76 -15.73 -2.20
C PRO A 257 -15.11 -15.10 -2.57
N GLN A 258 -15.48 -14.03 -1.87
CA GLN A 258 -16.76 -13.35 -2.05
C GLN A 258 -17.02 -12.95 -3.51
N ASP A 259 -16.01 -12.41 -4.19
CA ASP A 259 -16.12 -11.96 -5.58
C ASP A 259 -16.23 -13.10 -6.60
N SER A 260 -15.99 -14.34 -6.17
CA SER A 260 -15.96 -15.53 -7.02
C SER A 260 -17.14 -16.49 -6.80
N ILE A 261 -18.07 -16.16 -5.90
CA ILE A 261 -19.25 -16.99 -5.59
C ILE A 261 -20.08 -17.31 -6.84
N MET A 262 -20.30 -16.31 -7.71
CA MET A 262 -21.08 -16.51 -8.93
C MET A 262 -20.44 -17.51 -9.89
N LEU A 263 -19.11 -17.43 -10.08
CA LEU A 263 -18.37 -18.37 -10.92
C LEU A 263 -18.40 -19.79 -10.34
N TYR A 264 -18.23 -19.91 -9.01
CA TYR A 264 -18.35 -21.18 -8.31
C TYR A 264 -19.74 -21.81 -8.50
N ASN A 265 -20.80 -21.03 -8.35
CA ASN A 265 -22.18 -21.50 -8.55
C ASN A 265 -22.44 -21.96 -9.99
N TYR A 266 -21.85 -21.32 -10.99
CA TYR A 266 -21.92 -21.81 -12.37
C TYR A 266 -21.22 -23.15 -12.53
N PHE A 267 -20.04 -23.34 -11.92
CA PHE A 267 -19.35 -24.62 -11.98
C PHE A 267 -20.12 -25.74 -11.28
N THR A 268 -20.67 -25.49 -10.09
CA THR A 268 -21.47 -26.51 -9.39
C THR A 268 -22.70 -26.90 -10.19
N LYS A 269 -23.38 -25.92 -10.82
CA LYS A 269 -24.51 -26.18 -11.71
C LYS A 269 -24.11 -27.08 -12.89
N VAL A 270 -22.99 -26.80 -13.55
CA VAL A 270 -22.44 -27.65 -14.62
C VAL A 270 -22.22 -29.09 -14.16
N LEU A 271 -21.65 -29.29 -12.97
CA LEU A 271 -21.44 -30.62 -12.40
C LEU A 271 -22.78 -31.33 -12.12
N ASP A 272 -23.78 -30.59 -11.64
CA ASP A 272 -25.12 -31.12 -11.36
C ASP A 272 -25.85 -31.53 -12.63
N ASP A 273 -25.86 -30.68 -13.65
CA ASP A 273 -26.52 -30.96 -14.93
C ASP A 273 -25.88 -32.16 -15.64
N TYR A 274 -24.54 -32.21 -15.66
CA TYR A 274 -23.84 -33.35 -16.28
C TYR A 274 -24.04 -34.64 -15.49
N SER A 275 -24.06 -34.59 -14.15
CA SER A 275 -24.39 -35.74 -13.31
C SER A 275 -25.80 -36.26 -13.60
N SER A 276 -26.77 -35.37 -13.75
CA SER A 276 -28.16 -35.73 -14.07
C SER A 276 -28.29 -36.38 -15.45
N TYR A 277 -27.58 -35.86 -16.45
CA TYR A 277 -27.47 -36.50 -17.77
C TYR A 277 -26.93 -37.93 -17.67
N ILE A 278 -25.82 -38.12 -16.94
CA ILE A 278 -25.16 -39.42 -16.78
C ILE A 278 -26.05 -40.44 -16.04
N GLU A 279 -26.82 -40.00 -15.05
CA GLU A 279 -27.80 -40.84 -14.35
C GLU A 279 -28.93 -41.32 -15.27
N ASP A 280 -29.57 -40.40 -16.00
CA ASP A 280 -30.63 -40.75 -16.95
C ASP A 280 -30.11 -41.65 -18.07
N LEU A 281 -28.91 -41.36 -18.57
CA LEU A 281 -28.28 -42.17 -19.61
C LEU A 281 -28.03 -43.59 -19.11
N LYS A 282 -27.48 -43.74 -17.89
CA LYS A 282 -27.24 -45.04 -17.28
C LYS A 282 -28.53 -45.84 -17.15
N TYR A 283 -29.63 -45.17 -16.77
CA TYR A 283 -30.93 -45.80 -16.67
C TYR A 283 -31.46 -46.26 -18.04
N ALA A 284 -31.40 -45.40 -19.06
CA ALA A 284 -31.81 -45.73 -20.42
C ALA A 284 -31.05 -46.95 -20.98
N VAL A 285 -29.72 -46.95 -20.88
CA VAL A 285 -28.85 -48.04 -21.39
C VAL A 285 -29.11 -49.35 -20.66
N LYS A 286 -29.30 -49.33 -19.33
CA LYS A 286 -29.63 -50.53 -18.55
C LYS A 286 -31.01 -51.09 -18.92
N THR A 287 -32.00 -50.22 -19.11
CA THR A 287 -33.35 -50.63 -19.52
C THR A 287 -33.31 -51.27 -20.91
N GLU A 288 -32.57 -50.70 -21.86
CA GLU A 288 -32.40 -51.29 -23.19
C GLU A 288 -31.78 -52.68 -23.13
N MET A 289 -30.67 -52.84 -22.39
CA MET A 289 -29.98 -54.11 -22.22
C MET A 289 -30.88 -55.22 -21.66
N LEU A 290 -31.82 -54.88 -20.76
CA LEU A 290 -32.70 -55.83 -20.08
C LEU A 290 -34.02 -56.09 -20.82
N THR A 291 -34.32 -55.32 -21.87
CA THR A 291 -35.57 -55.46 -22.62
C THR A 291 -35.36 -56.40 -23.82
N PRO A 292 -35.95 -57.61 -23.83
CA PRO A 292 -35.92 -58.46 -25.01
C PRO A 292 -36.71 -57.77 -26.12
N LEU A 293 -36.04 -57.37 -27.20
CA LEU A 293 -36.65 -56.65 -28.32
C LEU A 293 -37.43 -57.60 -29.24
N PRO A 294 -38.74 -57.40 -29.48
CA PRO A 294 -39.34 -57.60 -30.79
C PRO A 294 -39.41 -56.26 -31.53
N GLU A 295 -39.04 -56.31 -32.81
CA GLU A 295 -39.02 -55.37 -33.97
C GLU A 295 -39.64 -53.93 -33.92
N GLN A 296 -40.31 -53.47 -32.88
CA GLN A 296 -40.79 -52.09 -32.76
C GLN A 296 -40.07 -51.33 -31.64
N LYS A 297 -39.42 -50.21 -32.00
CA LYS A 297 -38.92 -49.19 -31.08
C LYS A 297 -39.96 -48.95 -29.98
N ASN A 298 -39.67 -49.44 -28.77
CA ASN A 298 -40.52 -49.21 -27.62
C ASN A 298 -40.53 -47.69 -27.33
N LYS A 299 -41.69 -47.04 -27.49
CA LYS A 299 -41.89 -45.61 -27.24
C LYS A 299 -41.36 -45.19 -25.86
N SER A 300 -41.44 -46.08 -24.87
CA SER A 300 -40.89 -45.84 -23.53
C SER A 300 -39.37 -45.68 -23.55
N LEU A 301 -38.64 -46.53 -24.30
CA LEU A 301 -37.19 -46.45 -24.39
C LEU A 301 -36.72 -45.20 -25.15
N THR A 302 -37.44 -44.84 -26.22
CA THR A 302 -37.18 -43.59 -26.94
C THR A 302 -37.31 -42.37 -26.02
N ASN A 303 -38.35 -42.31 -25.19
CA ASN A 303 -38.53 -41.23 -24.23
C ASN A 303 -37.38 -41.14 -23.20
N LEU A 304 -36.79 -42.27 -22.79
CA LEU A 304 -35.66 -42.28 -21.85
C LEU A 304 -34.40 -41.64 -22.45
N TYR A 305 -34.08 -41.98 -23.71
CA TYR A 305 -32.97 -41.36 -24.42
C TYR A 305 -33.23 -39.88 -24.74
N GLU A 306 -34.45 -39.51 -25.10
CA GLU A 306 -34.83 -38.10 -25.31
C GLU A 306 -34.66 -37.28 -24.02
N SER A 307 -35.09 -37.80 -22.86
CA SER A 307 -34.88 -37.15 -21.56
C SER A 307 -33.40 -36.93 -21.27
N SER A 308 -32.57 -37.97 -21.43
CA SER A 308 -31.13 -37.88 -21.23
C SER A 308 -30.48 -36.85 -22.17
N ASN A 309 -30.82 -36.87 -23.46
CA ASN A 309 -30.31 -35.90 -24.44
C ASN A 309 -30.70 -34.46 -24.11
N ASN A 310 -31.94 -34.22 -23.65
CA ASN A 310 -32.37 -32.89 -23.21
C ASN A 310 -31.51 -32.38 -22.03
N LYS A 311 -31.18 -33.24 -21.07
CA LYS A 311 -30.27 -32.89 -19.97
C LYS A 311 -28.85 -32.59 -20.46
N PHE A 312 -28.37 -33.32 -21.46
CA PHE A 312 -27.07 -33.02 -22.09
C PHE A 312 -27.06 -31.64 -22.78
N TYR A 313 -28.16 -31.25 -23.44
CA TYR A 313 -28.29 -29.92 -24.03
C TYR A 313 -28.28 -28.81 -22.97
N ILE A 314 -29.00 -28.99 -21.86
CA ILE A 314 -28.98 -28.06 -20.71
C ILE A 314 -27.55 -27.92 -20.16
N PHE A 315 -26.89 -29.05 -19.89
CA PHE A 315 -25.49 -29.08 -19.47
C PHE A 315 -24.59 -28.28 -20.43
N THR A 316 -24.76 -28.47 -21.75
CA THR A 316 -23.91 -27.82 -22.76
C THR A 316 -24.07 -26.29 -22.72
N ASP A 317 -25.30 -25.79 -22.57
CA ASP A 317 -25.58 -24.36 -22.46
C ASP A 317 -24.97 -23.77 -21.18
N ASP A 318 -25.15 -24.43 -20.04
CA ASP A 318 -24.60 -23.96 -18.77
C ASP A 318 -23.07 -24.06 -18.71
N TYR A 319 -22.48 -25.07 -19.35
CA TYR A 319 -21.03 -25.21 -19.48
C TYR A 319 -20.43 -24.11 -20.37
N ALA A 320 -21.13 -23.69 -21.43
CA ALA A 320 -20.71 -22.55 -22.25
C ALA A 320 -20.72 -21.24 -21.44
N LYS A 321 -21.76 -20.99 -20.62
CA LYS A 321 -21.84 -19.83 -19.73
C LYS A 321 -20.71 -19.84 -18.70
N PHE A 322 -20.50 -20.97 -18.04
CA PHE A 322 -19.39 -21.15 -17.09
C PHE A 322 -18.03 -20.85 -17.75
N THR A 323 -17.76 -21.46 -18.91
CA THR A 323 -16.47 -21.34 -19.59
C THR A 323 -16.15 -19.89 -19.97
N LYS A 324 -17.18 -19.14 -20.40
CA LYS A 324 -17.04 -17.71 -20.67
C LYS A 324 -16.57 -16.92 -19.45
N GLU A 325 -17.24 -17.09 -18.30
CA GLU A 325 -16.88 -16.37 -17.07
C GLU A 325 -15.55 -16.84 -16.48
N TYR A 326 -15.26 -18.14 -16.55
CA TYR A 326 -13.98 -18.71 -16.13
C TYR A 326 -12.80 -18.11 -16.91
N ASN A 327 -12.92 -18.01 -18.23
CA ASN A 327 -11.88 -17.41 -19.07
C ASN A 327 -11.72 -15.90 -18.82
N ASN A 328 -12.82 -15.18 -18.60
CA ASN A 328 -12.76 -13.76 -18.24
C ASN A 328 -11.96 -13.54 -16.95
N LEU A 329 -12.19 -14.36 -15.91
CA LEU A 329 -11.48 -14.25 -14.65
C LEU A 329 -10.01 -14.65 -14.79
N LYS A 330 -9.73 -15.74 -15.51
CA LYS A 330 -8.36 -16.22 -15.78
C LYS A 330 -7.52 -15.15 -16.49
N ASN A 331 -8.08 -14.50 -17.50
CA ASN A 331 -7.38 -13.43 -18.23
C ASN A 331 -7.12 -12.19 -17.37
N LYS A 332 -8.06 -11.79 -16.51
CA LYS A 332 -7.84 -10.69 -15.55
C LYS A 332 -6.68 -11.00 -14.59
N SER A 333 -6.61 -12.24 -14.09
CA SER A 333 -5.57 -12.65 -13.15
C SER A 333 -4.15 -12.73 -13.73
N LEU A 334 -4.03 -12.89 -15.05
CA LEU A 334 -2.73 -12.91 -15.77
C LEU A 334 -2.25 -11.51 -16.17
N SER A 335 -3.11 -10.50 -16.09
CA SER A 335 -2.84 -9.11 -16.50
C SER A 335 -2.48 -8.16 -15.35
N GLN A 336 -2.53 -8.65 -14.11
CA GLN A 336 -2.13 -7.96 -12.88
C GLN A 336 -0.81 -8.54 -12.37
#